data_AF-A0A662J2S8-F1
#
_entry.id   AF-A0A662J2S8-F1
#
_cell.length_a   1.000
_cell.length_b   1.000
_cell.length_c   1.000
_cell.angle_alpha   90.00
_cell.angle_beta   90.00
_cell.angle_gamma   90.00
#
_symmetry.space_group_name_H-M   'P 1'
#
loop_
_entity.id
_entity.type
_entity.pdbx_description
1 polymer ?
#
loop_
_entity_poly.entity_id
_entity_poly.type
_entity_poly.pdbx_seq_one_letter_code
_entity_poly.pdbx_strand_id
1 'polypeptide(L)' 'MKGVKNELRILTVHLPDAYIQGLDELVNQRFYPNRSEAIRVAVRDLLKKELWEQRNKELRSLKVYG' A
#
# COMPACT_ATOMS: atom_id res chain seq x y z
N MET A 1 16.31 -20.11 4.80
CA MET A 1 15.50 -18.97 4.28
C MET A 1 15.34 -17.98 5.44
N LYS A 2 15.99 -16.81 5.39
CA LYS A 2 15.86 -15.80 6.46
C LYS A 2 14.41 -15.35 6.50
N GLY A 3 13.70 -15.64 7.60
CA GLY A 3 12.32 -15.22 7.81
C GLY A 3 12.21 -13.72 7.63
N VAL A 4 11.31 -13.27 6.76
CA VAL A 4 11.03 -11.85 6.59
C VAL A 4 10.45 -11.36 7.92
N LYS A 5 11.25 -10.59 8.67
CA LYS A 5 10.80 -9.94 9.90
C LYS A 5 9.64 -9.01 9.57
N ASN A 6 8.45 -9.31 10.07
CA ASN A 6 7.26 -8.44 10.00
C ASN A 6 7.40 -7.29 11.01
N GLU A 7 8.38 -6.42 10.78
CA GLU A 7 8.61 -5.25 11.63
C GLU A 7 8.11 -3.99 10.91
N LEU A 8 7.23 -3.24 11.59
CA LEU A 8 6.87 -1.89 11.14
C LEU A 8 8.08 -0.98 11.33
N ARG A 9 8.44 -0.24 10.27
CA ARG A 9 9.53 0.73 10.28
C ARG A 9 8.99 2.13 10.03
N ILE A 10 9.57 3.12 10.70
CA ILE A 10 9.25 4.53 10.49
C ILE A 10 9.88 4.99 9.18
N LEU A 11 9.11 5.70 8.36
CA LEU A 11 9.54 6.34 7.14
C LEU A 11 9.13 7.81 7.20
N THR A 12 10.05 8.72 6.89
CA THR A 12 9.76 10.15 6.75
C THR A 12 9.61 10.47 5.27
N VAL A 13 8.53 11.15 4.89
CA VAL A 13 8.26 11.58 3.52
C VAL A 13 7.76 13.03 3.52
N HIS A 14 8.02 13.75 2.45
CA HIS A 14 7.46 15.09 2.22
C HIS A 14 6.27 14.97 1.28
N LEU A 15 5.13 15.56 1.66
CA LEU A 15 3.90 15.58 0.86
C LEU A 15 3.41 17.03 0.73
N PRO A 16 2.77 17.39 -0.39
CA PRO A 16 2.07 18.66 -0.50
C PRO A 16 1.00 18.81 0.59
N ASP A 17 0.78 20.03 1.07
CA ASP A 17 -0.17 20.32 2.16
C ASP A 17 -1.59 19.81 1.87
N ALA A 18 -2.04 19.94 0.61
CA ALA A 18 -3.35 19.45 0.19
C ALA A 18 -3.54 17.94 0.45
N TYR A 19 -2.48 17.13 0.35
CA TYR A 19 -2.57 15.69 0.60
C TYR A 19 -2.61 15.38 2.09
N ILE A 20 -1.88 16.17 2.89
CA ILE A 20 -1.92 16.06 4.36
C ILE A 20 -3.33 16.42 4.86
N GLN A 21 -3.93 17.48 4.32
CA GLN A 21 -5.30 17.88 4.63
C GLN A 21 -6.31 16.80 4.23
N GLY A 22 -6.20 16.22 3.03
CA GLY A 22 -7.05 15.09 2.63
C GLY A 22 -6.92 13.88 3.56
N LEU A 23 -5.71 13.56 4.03
CA LEU A 23 -5.49 12.50 5.03
C LEU A 23 -6.14 12.84 6.37
N ASP A 24 -6.12 14.11 6.78
CA ASP A 24 -6.81 14.57 7.99
C ASP A 24 -8.32 14.42 7.89
N GLU A 25 -8.91 14.81 6.77
CA GLU A 25 -10.35 14.66 6.53
C GLU A 25 -10.77 13.20 6.63
N LEU A 26 -10.00 12.28 6.06
CA LEU A 26 -10.26 10.84 6.16
C LEU A 26 -10.26 10.33 7.60
N VAL A 27 -9.37 10.85 8.44
CA VAL A 27 -9.30 10.49 9.86
C VAL A 27 -10.42 11.14 10.66
N ASN A 28 -10.72 12.41 10.39
CA ASN A 28 -11.79 13.18 11.02
C ASN A 28 -13.17 12.57 10.75
N GLN A 29 -13.38 12.09 9.53
CA GLN A 29 -14.58 11.36 9.12
C GLN A 29 -14.62 9.90 9.62
N ARG A 30 -13.63 9.48 10.43
CA ARG A 30 -13.52 8.12 11.00
C ARG A 30 -13.38 6.99 9.99
N PHE A 31 -13.03 7.29 8.73
CA PHE A 31 -12.71 6.24 7.75
C PHE A 31 -11.44 5.49 8.12
N TYR A 32 -10.48 6.18 8.73
CA TYR A 32 -9.25 5.59 9.22
C TYR A 32 -8.96 6.04 10.65
N PRO A 33 -8.32 5.20 11.48
CA PRO A 33 -8.01 5.55 12.87
C PRO A 33 -6.92 6.62 12.99
N ASN A 34 -6.02 6.73 12.01
CA ASN A 34 -4.95 7.72 11.95
C ASN A 34 -4.37 7.82 10.54
N ARG A 35 -3.57 8.88 10.29
CA ARG A 35 -2.92 9.13 8.99
C ARG A 35 -2.02 7.96 8.58
N SER A 36 -1.27 7.37 9.52
CA SER A 36 -0.37 6.26 9.22
C SER A 36 -1.11 5.04 8.68
N GLU A 37 -2.31 4.75 9.17
CA GLU A 37 -3.12 3.65 8.67
C GLU A 37 -3.67 3.94 7.28
N ALA A 38 -4.17 5.16 7.04
CA ALA A 38 -4.60 5.58 5.70
C ALA A 38 -3.46 5.46 4.68
N ILE A 39 -2.25 5.91 5.03
CA ILE A 39 -1.05 5.79 4.19
C ILE A 39 -0.70 4.32 3.96
N ARG A 40 -0.71 3.48 4.99
CA ARG A 40 -0.43 2.03 4.85
C ARG A 40 -1.40 1.36 3.89
N VAL A 41 -2.69 1.68 3.97
CA VAL A 41 -3.73 1.17 3.05
C VAL A 41 -3.45 1.62 1.62
N ALA A 42 -3.21 2.92 1.39
CA ALA A 42 -2.90 3.43 0.07
C ALA A 42 -1.64 2.77 -0.55
N VAL A 43 -0.57 2.61 0.24
CA VAL A 43 0.66 1.95 -0.21
C VAL A 43 0.42 0.47 -0.53
N ARG A 44 -0.30 -0.26 0.34
CA ARG A 44 -0.64 -1.67 0.09
C ARG A 44 -1.43 -1.82 -1.21
N ASP A 45 -2.45 -1.00 -1.40
CA ASP A 45 -3.35 -1.12 -2.53
C ASP A 45 -2.61 -0.76 -3.84
N LEU A 46 -1.73 0.25 -3.80
CA LEU A 46 -0.80 0.57 -4.89
C LEU A 46 0.11 -0.61 -5.23
N LEU A 47 0.79 -1.20 -4.24
CA LEU A 47 1.70 -2.33 -4.46
C LEU A 47 0.98 -3.56 -5.01
N LYS A 48 -0.24 -3.83 -4.52
CA LYS A 48 -1.07 -4.93 -5.03
C LYS A 48 -1.41 -4.73 -6.50
N LYS A 49 -1.87 -3.53 -6.86
CA LYS A 49 -2.24 -3.16 -8.23
C LYS A 49 -1.05 -3.21 -9.18
N GLU A 50 0.08 -2.63 -8.81
CA GLU A 50 1.20 -2.46 -9.74
C GLU A 50 2.13 -3.68 -9.78
N LEU A 51 2.39 -4.35 -8.64
CA LEU A 51 3.36 -5.45 -8.58
C LEU A 51 2.72 -6.84 -8.58
N TRP A 52 1.63 -7.04 -7.85
CA TRP A 52 1.07 -8.40 -7.65
C TRP A 52 0.09 -8.81 -8.74
N GLU A 53 -0.64 -7.86 -9.34
CA GLU A 53 -1.50 -8.16 -10.48
C GLU A 53 -0.70 -8.43 -11.76
N GLN A 54 0.43 -7.74 -11.97
CA GLN A 54 1.34 -8.02 -13.09
C GLN A 54 1.93 -9.43 -13.01
N ARG A 55 2.43 -9.82 -11.82
CA ARG A 55 3.00 -11.16 -11.61
C ARG A 55 1.96 -12.28 -11.75
N ASN A 56 0.72 -12.04 -11.33
CA ASN A 56 -0.36 -13.01 -11.52
C ASN A 56 -0.78 -13.17 -12.99
N LYS A 57 -0.67 -12.12 -13.82
CA LYS A 57 -0.87 -12.23 -15.28
C LYS A 57 0.21 -13.11 -15.92
N GLU A 58 1.48 -12.88 -15.60
CA GLU A 58 2.62 -13.64 -16.13
C GLU A 58 2.57 -15.12 -15.73
N LEU A 59 2.22 -15.42 -14.47
CA LEU A 59 2.06 -16.80 -13.99
C LEU A 59 0.84 -17.51 -14.61
N ARG A 60 -0.24 -16.78 -14.90
CA ARG A 60 -1.42 -17.34 -15.58
C ARG A 60 -1.16 -17.60 -17.06
N SER A 61 -0.42 -16.74 -17.76
CA SER A 61 -0.05 -17.01 -19.14
C SER A 61 0.87 -18.22 -19.26
N LEU A 62 1.83 -18.40 -18.34
CA LEU A 62 2.74 -19.55 -18.36
C LEU A 62 2.02 -20.90 -18.09
N LYS A 63 0.97 -20.91 -17.29
CA LYS A 63 0.18 -22.13 -17.00
C LYS A 63 -0.79 -22.54 -18.12
N VAL A 64 -1.00 -21.70 -19.13
CA VAL A 64 -1.91 -21.99 -20.26
C VAL A 64 -1.16 -22.64 -21.44
N TYR A 65 0.17 -22.61 -21.42
CA TYR A 65 1.02 -23.24 -22.43
C TYR A 65 1.71 -24.54 -21.96
N GLY A 66 1.26 -25.11 -20.83
CA GLY A 66 1.77 -26.38 -20.28
C GLY A 66 0.68 -27.44 -20.22
#